data_AF-Q6VCY0-F1
#
_entry.id   AF-Q6VCY0-F1
#
_cell.length_a   1.000
_cell.length_b   1.000
_cell.length_c   1.000
_cell.angle_alpha   90.00
_cell.angle_beta   90.00
_cell.angle_gamma   90.00
#
_symmetry.space_group_name_H-M   'P 1'
#
loop_
_entity.id
_entity.type
_entity.pdbx_description
1 polymer ?
#
loop_
_entity_poly.entity_id
_entity_poly.type
_entity_poly.pdbx_seq_one_letter_code
_entity_poly.pdbx_strand_id
1 'polypeptide(L)'
;MRIFMKSKIIFTNIVLTFILSIPSISHAEILNKDTGKYNNIYLSTQYKPAIPVFNNFSVSEKDQNTALLVALTSDINNTNINNNEKISLPQHFTTPYHAQFQNSIISFSGTIGQYLPKNLRVEIEGSYKSFDVKNPGYYDVNDAYRYFALARDVKNNSYQPQDNKTNNTTNLAYYTIMKNYGVSIMSVLLNGCYDISVDKLKASPYICLGIGVDTIEFFETLHIKFAYQCKVGISYLILPQVSLFADGYYHKVKNNQFKNLNTIQVRMLANNPKITYAAATLNISYFGAEIGARFTF
;
A
#
# COMPACT_ATOMS: atom_id res chain seq x y z
N MET A 1 14.63 10.10 6.51
CA MET A 1 15.37 9.58 5.34
C MET A 1 16.14 8.28 5.59
N ARG A 2 16.88 8.13 6.71
CA ARG A 2 17.64 6.89 7.04
C ARG A 2 16.79 5.63 7.31
N ILE A 3 15.54 5.79 7.76
CA ILE A 3 14.61 4.67 8.03
C ILE A 3 13.91 4.20 6.74
N PHE A 4 13.55 5.14 5.86
CA PHE A 4 12.95 4.88 4.54
C PHE A 4 13.83 4.02 3.62
N MET A 5 15.14 4.28 3.59
CA MET A 5 16.09 3.41 2.88
C MET A 5 16.28 2.07 3.60
N LYS A 6 16.31 2.04 4.94
CA LYS A 6 16.49 0.78 5.68
C LYS A 6 15.34 -0.20 5.44
N SER A 7 14.07 0.23 5.46
CA SER A 7 12.92 -0.66 5.22
C SER A 7 12.92 -1.23 3.80
N LYS A 8 13.14 -0.39 2.77
CA LYS A 8 13.27 -0.84 1.38
C LYS A 8 14.48 -1.76 1.19
N ILE A 9 15.64 -1.43 1.75
CA ILE A 9 16.86 -2.25 1.67
C ILE A 9 16.68 -3.58 2.40
N ILE A 10 16.00 -3.61 3.55
CA ILE A 10 15.71 -4.86 4.27
C ILE A 10 14.75 -5.72 3.46
N PHE A 11 13.69 -5.16 2.88
CA PHE A 11 12.76 -5.90 2.03
C PHE A 11 13.42 -6.41 0.74
N THR A 12 14.19 -5.56 0.04
CA THR A 12 14.95 -5.95 -1.15
C THR A 12 15.99 -7.02 -0.82
N ASN A 13 16.68 -6.93 0.33
CA ASN A 13 17.59 -7.96 0.78
C ASN A 13 16.87 -9.25 1.16
N ILE A 14 15.71 -9.22 1.82
CA ILE A 14 14.93 -10.43 2.13
C ILE A 14 14.49 -11.13 0.85
N VAL A 15 13.94 -10.38 -0.13
CA VAL A 15 13.54 -10.93 -1.44
C VAL A 15 14.75 -11.47 -2.21
N LEU A 16 15.86 -10.74 -2.24
CA LEU A 16 17.10 -11.18 -2.90
C LEU A 16 17.71 -12.40 -2.20
N THR A 17 17.64 -12.48 -0.86
CA THR A 17 18.12 -13.64 -0.09
C THR A 17 17.21 -14.84 -0.34
N PHE A 18 15.89 -14.67 -0.43
CA PHE A 18 14.96 -15.74 -0.82
C PHE A 18 15.21 -16.24 -2.25
N ILE A 19 15.52 -15.35 -3.20
CA ILE A 19 15.86 -15.71 -4.58
C ILE A 19 17.22 -16.41 -4.65
N LEU A 20 18.20 -15.98 -3.85
CA LEU A 20 19.55 -16.57 -3.77
C LEU A 20 19.63 -17.84 -2.90
N SER A 21 18.63 -18.09 -2.06
CA SER A 21 18.50 -19.32 -1.26
C SER A 21 17.59 -20.35 -1.91
N ILE A 22 17.20 -20.15 -3.18
CA ILE A 22 16.80 -21.25 -4.05
C ILE A 22 18.06 -22.09 -4.28
N PRO A 23 18.16 -23.32 -3.74
CA PRO A 23 19.34 -24.14 -3.95
C PRO A 23 19.50 -24.40 -5.45
N SER A 24 20.61 -23.95 -6.01
CA SER A 24 21.11 -24.36 -7.32
C SER A 24 21.70 -25.77 -7.24
N ILE A 25 20.88 -26.79 -6.90
CA ILE A 25 21.20 -28.24 -6.93
C ILE A 25 19.84 -28.97 -7.13
N SER A 26 19.48 -29.39 -8.34
CA SER A 26 19.82 -30.66 -9.01
C SER A 26 19.07 -31.89 -8.45
N HIS A 27 18.27 -32.51 -9.33
CA HIS A 27 17.77 -33.89 -9.31
C HIS A 27 17.12 -34.40 -8.01
N ALA A 28 15.80 -34.29 -7.92
CA ALA A 28 15.04 -35.28 -7.15
C ALA A 28 14.99 -36.57 -7.99
N GLU A 29 15.60 -37.64 -7.50
CA GLU A 29 15.39 -38.99 -8.02
C GLU A 29 13.89 -39.29 -8.06
N ILE A 30 13.42 -39.73 -9.23
CA ILE A 30 12.08 -40.29 -9.41
C ILE A 30 12.02 -41.59 -8.61
N LEU A 31 11.52 -41.51 -7.37
CA LEU A 31 11.06 -42.70 -6.67
C LEU A 31 9.74 -43.11 -7.32
N ASN A 32 9.83 -44.01 -8.30
CA ASN A 32 8.69 -44.75 -8.81
C ASN A 32 7.98 -45.43 -7.63
N LYS A 33 6.80 -44.92 -7.29
CA LYS A 33 5.76 -45.73 -6.65
C LYS A 33 4.41 -45.35 -7.24
N ASP A 34 3.87 -46.30 -7.99
CA ASP A 34 2.49 -46.35 -8.46
C ASP A 34 1.50 -46.04 -7.32
N THR A 35 1.02 -44.80 -7.29
CA THR A 35 -0.33 -44.42 -6.83
C THR A 35 -0.71 -43.11 -7.55
N GLY A 36 -1.97 -42.97 -7.98
CA GLY A 36 -2.43 -41.98 -8.96
C GLY A 36 -1.90 -40.55 -8.80
N LYS A 37 -1.25 -40.06 -9.86
CA LYS A 37 -0.76 -38.69 -10.11
C LYS A 37 -1.81 -37.60 -9.80
N TYR A 38 -1.76 -37.01 -8.61
CA TYR A 38 -2.52 -35.79 -8.31
C TYR A 38 -1.78 -34.79 -7.40
N ASN A 39 -0.47 -34.91 -7.20
CA ASN A 39 0.28 -34.05 -6.28
C ASN A 39 1.41 -33.27 -6.98
N ASN A 40 1.04 -32.45 -7.95
CA ASN A 40 1.98 -31.56 -8.61
C ASN A 40 2.04 -30.24 -7.83
N ILE A 41 3.17 -29.97 -7.18
CA ILE A 41 3.46 -28.68 -6.54
C ILE A 41 4.05 -27.77 -7.62
N TYR A 42 3.75 -26.47 -7.55
CA TYR A 42 4.35 -25.50 -8.44
C TYR A 42 4.77 -24.23 -7.70
N LEU A 43 5.76 -23.57 -8.27
CA LEU A 43 6.19 -22.22 -7.91
C LEU A 43 5.79 -21.28 -9.04
N SER A 44 5.28 -20.09 -8.71
CA SER A 44 5.05 -19.04 -9.69
C SER A 44 5.68 -17.72 -9.30
N THR A 45 6.02 -16.95 -10.31
CA THR A 45 6.42 -15.55 -10.18
C THR A 45 5.63 -14.73 -11.18
N GLN A 46 5.16 -13.55 -10.77
CA GLN A 46 4.41 -12.68 -11.64
C GLN A 46 4.69 -11.20 -11.37
N TYR A 47 4.63 -10.42 -12.46
CA TYR A 47 4.52 -8.97 -12.41
C TYR A 47 3.05 -8.60 -12.15
N LYS A 48 2.81 -7.70 -11.19
CA LYS A 48 1.48 -7.48 -10.58
C LYS A 48 1.13 -5.99 -10.42
N PRO A 49 1.05 -5.18 -11.50
CA PRO A 49 0.69 -3.77 -11.42
C PRO A 49 -0.75 -3.56 -10.91
N ALA A 50 -0.99 -2.44 -10.23
CA ALA A 50 -2.26 -2.13 -9.59
C ALA A 50 -2.68 -0.66 -9.73
N ILE A 51 -4.00 -0.44 -9.85
CA ILE A 51 -4.66 0.86 -9.87
C ILE A 51 -5.49 1.00 -8.59
N PRO A 52 -5.18 2.00 -7.73
CA PRO A 52 -5.89 2.19 -6.47
C PRO A 52 -7.30 2.73 -6.69
N VAL A 53 -8.25 2.19 -5.92
CA VAL A 53 -9.61 2.70 -5.75
C VAL A 53 -9.75 3.08 -4.27
N PHE A 54 -8.95 4.06 -3.85
CA PHE A 54 -8.95 4.53 -2.47
C PHE A 54 -9.99 5.62 -2.31
N ASN A 55 -10.83 5.52 -1.28
CA ASN A 55 -11.88 6.49 -1.02
C ASN A 55 -12.14 6.66 0.48
N ASN A 56 -13.02 7.60 0.81
CA ASN A 56 -13.38 7.96 2.19
C ASN A 56 -12.14 8.33 3.03
N PHE A 57 -11.19 9.05 2.42
CA PHE A 57 -10.03 9.56 3.13
C PHE A 57 -10.47 10.67 4.08
N SER A 58 -10.19 10.49 5.36
CA SER A 58 -10.32 11.52 6.38
C SER A 58 -9.25 11.33 7.44
N VAL A 59 -8.90 12.40 8.14
CA VAL A 59 -7.96 12.37 9.25
C VAL A 59 -8.50 13.28 10.33
N SER A 60 -8.46 12.82 11.58
CA SER A 60 -8.82 13.62 12.75
C SER A 60 -7.82 13.39 13.87
N GLU A 61 -7.63 14.40 14.71
CA GLU A 61 -6.89 14.23 15.95
C GLU A 61 -7.66 13.31 16.93
N LYS A 62 -6.92 12.55 17.72
CA LYS A 62 -7.51 11.76 18.81
C LYS A 62 -7.97 12.72 19.90
N ASP A 63 -9.24 12.63 20.27
CA ASP A 63 -9.89 13.42 21.33
C ASP A 63 -10.11 14.92 21.00
N GLN A 64 -9.94 15.33 19.73
CA GLN A 64 -10.33 16.66 19.23
C GLN A 64 -10.96 16.56 17.85
N ASN A 65 -11.96 17.40 17.59
CA ASN A 65 -12.53 17.49 16.26
C ASN A 65 -11.61 18.35 15.37
N THR A 66 -11.16 17.79 14.26
CA THR A 66 -10.42 18.53 13.24
C THR A 66 -11.44 19.24 12.35
N ALA A 67 -11.43 20.57 12.35
CA ALA A 67 -12.34 21.38 11.55
C ALA A 67 -12.08 21.23 10.06
N LEU A 68 -10.80 21.20 9.64
CA LEU A 68 -10.44 21.12 8.24
C LEU A 68 -9.05 20.52 8.01
N LEU A 69 -8.91 19.77 6.91
CA LEU A 69 -7.62 19.38 6.36
C LEU A 69 -7.20 20.39 5.30
N VAL A 70 -6.04 21.01 5.47
CA VAL A 70 -5.59 22.13 4.63
C VAL A 70 -4.22 21.78 4.04
N ALA A 71 -4.09 21.79 2.73
CA ALA A 71 -2.85 21.50 2.04
C ALA A 71 -1.86 22.67 2.16
N LEU A 72 -0.58 22.33 2.18
CA LEU A 72 0.49 23.31 2.08
C LEU A 72 0.45 23.99 0.71
N THR A 73 0.65 25.30 0.65
CA THR A 73 0.62 26.08 -0.58
C THR A 73 1.80 25.75 -1.50
N SER A 74 1.60 25.94 -2.81
CA SER A 74 2.58 25.55 -3.83
C SER A 74 3.72 26.55 -4.03
N ASP A 75 3.50 27.82 -3.69
CA ASP A 75 4.39 28.98 -3.87
C ASP A 75 5.43 29.15 -2.74
N ILE A 76 5.71 28.08 -1.99
CA ILE A 76 6.70 28.14 -0.91
C ILE A 76 8.09 28.21 -1.52
N ASN A 77 8.75 29.36 -1.36
CA ASN A 77 10.13 29.57 -1.81
C ASN A 77 11.08 28.44 -1.34
N ASN A 78 12.00 28.05 -2.24
CA ASN A 78 12.85 26.84 -2.23
C ASN A 78 13.78 26.61 -1.02
N THR A 79 13.78 27.49 -0.02
CA THR A 79 14.63 27.33 1.17
C THR A 79 13.96 26.39 2.19
N ASN A 80 14.25 25.08 2.05
CA ASN A 80 14.14 24.01 3.05
C ASN A 80 12.84 23.93 3.89
N ILE A 81 11.87 23.13 3.41
CA ILE A 81 10.76 22.60 4.25
C ILE A 81 11.27 21.83 5.48
N ASN A 82 12.54 21.40 5.46
CA ASN A 82 13.22 20.76 6.60
C ASN A 82 13.40 21.67 7.82
N ASN A 83 13.28 22.99 7.66
CA ASN A 83 13.19 23.89 8.80
C ASN A 83 11.72 24.04 9.19
N ASN A 84 11.37 23.50 10.37
CA ASN A 84 10.03 23.55 10.97
C ASN A 84 9.42 24.97 11.03
N GLU A 85 10.21 26.02 10.84
CA GLU A 85 9.78 27.41 10.83
C GLU A 85 8.78 27.73 9.71
N LYS A 86 8.94 27.23 8.48
CA LYS A 86 8.05 27.58 7.37
C LYS A 86 6.70 26.90 7.43
N ILE A 87 6.71 25.62 7.77
CA ILE A 87 5.49 24.86 8.02
C ILE A 87 4.79 25.32 9.31
N SER A 88 5.42 26.17 10.14
CA SER A 88 4.80 26.76 11.34
C SER A 88 3.94 28.00 11.10
N LEU A 89 3.86 28.49 9.86
CA LEU A 89 3.07 29.67 9.49
C LEU A 89 1.71 29.25 8.90
N PRO A 90 0.58 29.61 9.56
CA PRO A 90 -0.77 29.29 9.10
C PRO A 90 -1.06 29.76 7.67
N GLN A 91 -0.51 30.91 7.26
CA GLN A 91 -0.71 31.52 5.94
C GLN A 91 -0.24 30.64 4.77
N HIS A 92 0.59 29.62 5.03
CA HIS A 92 1.04 28.67 4.01
C HIS A 92 0.06 27.51 3.82
N PHE A 93 -1.08 27.49 4.52
CA PHE A 93 -2.11 26.48 4.39
C PHE A 93 -3.41 27.16 4.00
N THR A 94 -3.78 27.12 2.72
CA THR A 94 -4.88 27.95 2.18
C THR A 94 -5.87 27.18 1.30
N THR A 95 -5.56 25.93 0.94
CA THR A 95 -6.38 25.11 0.05
C THR A 95 -6.83 23.83 0.75
N PRO A 96 -8.06 23.34 0.56
CA PRO A 96 -8.49 22.05 1.11
C PRO A 96 -7.59 20.89 0.65
N TYR A 97 -7.23 20.01 1.57
CA TYR A 97 -6.40 18.85 1.25
C TYR A 97 -7.25 17.65 0.81
N HIS A 98 -6.91 17.10 -0.36
CA HIS A 98 -7.51 15.88 -0.89
C HIS A 98 -6.40 14.88 -1.21
N ALA A 99 -6.38 13.74 -0.50
CA ALA A 99 -5.41 12.69 -0.77
C ALA A 99 -5.70 12.01 -2.11
N GLN A 100 -4.70 12.01 -2.99
CA GLN A 100 -4.71 11.27 -4.25
C GLN A 100 -3.48 10.37 -4.31
N PHE A 101 -3.65 9.16 -4.84
CA PHE A 101 -2.59 8.15 -4.89
C PHE A 101 -2.30 7.75 -6.34
N GLN A 102 -1.04 7.49 -6.64
CA GLN A 102 -0.60 7.01 -7.94
C GLN A 102 -0.76 5.50 -8.08
N ASN A 103 -0.77 5.04 -9.31
CA ASN A 103 -0.78 3.61 -9.63
C ASN A 103 0.48 2.92 -9.10
N SER A 104 0.34 1.69 -8.63
CA SER A 104 1.49 0.86 -8.31
C SER A 104 1.94 0.13 -9.56
N ILE A 105 2.94 0.69 -10.25
CA ILE A 105 3.45 0.10 -11.51
C ILE A 105 4.44 -1.01 -11.20
N ILE A 106 5.36 -0.81 -10.25
CA ILE A 106 6.41 -1.79 -9.93
C ILE A 106 5.96 -2.61 -8.73
N SER A 107 5.30 -3.74 -9.01
CA SER A 107 4.81 -4.69 -8.02
C SER A 107 5.05 -6.11 -8.50
N PHE A 108 5.53 -6.97 -7.61
CA PHE A 108 5.82 -8.38 -7.91
C PHE A 108 5.18 -9.27 -6.85
N SER A 109 4.81 -10.48 -7.25
CA SER A 109 4.38 -11.52 -6.33
C SER A 109 4.98 -12.87 -6.68
N GLY A 110 5.10 -13.70 -5.65
CA GLY A 110 5.48 -15.10 -5.78
C GLY A 110 4.45 -15.98 -5.11
N THR A 111 4.22 -17.15 -5.68
CA THR A 111 3.22 -18.10 -5.19
C THR A 111 3.80 -19.50 -5.10
N ILE A 112 3.47 -20.21 -4.03
CA ILE A 112 3.62 -21.68 -3.96
C ILE A 112 2.22 -22.26 -4.04
N GLY A 113 2.00 -23.17 -4.99
CA GLY A 113 0.69 -23.77 -5.18
C GLY A 113 0.75 -25.28 -5.36
N GLN A 114 -0.41 -25.90 -5.21
CA GLN A 114 -0.61 -27.33 -5.38
C GLN A 114 -1.85 -27.57 -6.22
N TYR A 115 -1.73 -28.44 -7.21
CA TYR A 115 -2.89 -28.99 -7.93
C TYR A 115 -3.59 -30.03 -7.07
N LEU A 116 -4.92 -29.91 -6.99
CA LEU A 116 -5.81 -30.84 -6.30
C LEU A 116 -6.70 -31.55 -7.33
N PRO A 117 -7.35 -32.67 -6.95
CA PRO A 117 -8.32 -33.34 -7.81
C PRO A 117 -9.43 -32.40 -8.28
N LYS A 118 -10.06 -32.72 -9.42
CA LYS A 118 -11.18 -31.95 -10.00
C LYS A 118 -10.82 -30.50 -10.37
N ASN A 119 -9.62 -30.29 -10.91
CA ASN A 119 -9.13 -28.99 -11.39
C ASN A 119 -9.09 -27.89 -10.33
N LEU A 120 -8.98 -28.26 -9.06
CA LEU A 120 -8.81 -27.31 -7.97
C LEU A 120 -7.33 -27.02 -7.80
N ARG A 121 -7.00 -25.79 -7.38
CA ARG A 121 -5.66 -25.44 -6.92
C ARG A 121 -5.74 -24.65 -5.64
N VAL A 122 -4.75 -24.84 -4.78
CA VAL A 122 -4.53 -23.99 -3.61
C VAL A 122 -3.20 -23.29 -3.80
N GLU A 123 -3.17 -22.00 -3.52
CA GLU A 123 -2.02 -21.11 -3.74
C GLU A 123 -1.78 -20.28 -2.47
N ILE A 124 -0.53 -20.23 -1.99
CA ILE A 124 -0.08 -19.25 -1.01
C ILE A 124 0.72 -18.19 -1.78
N GLU A 125 0.21 -16.97 -1.82
CA GLU A 125 0.81 -15.84 -2.53
C GLU A 125 1.37 -14.80 -1.56
N GLY A 126 2.64 -14.42 -1.77
CA GLY A 126 3.26 -13.25 -1.14
C GLY A 126 3.45 -12.12 -2.16
N SER A 127 3.07 -10.89 -1.81
CA SER A 127 3.26 -9.73 -2.68
C SER A 127 3.61 -8.45 -1.93
N TYR A 128 4.27 -7.51 -2.61
CA TYR A 128 4.52 -6.15 -2.12
C TYR A 128 4.12 -5.12 -3.16
N LYS A 129 3.41 -4.08 -2.71
CA LYS A 129 2.92 -2.98 -3.55
C LYS A 129 3.09 -1.66 -2.83
N SER A 130 3.30 -0.60 -3.61
CA SER A 130 3.41 0.77 -3.08
C SER A 130 2.60 1.74 -3.95
N PHE A 131 1.73 2.51 -3.31
CA PHE A 131 0.88 3.55 -3.89
C PHE A 131 1.32 4.89 -3.31
N ASP A 132 2.17 5.60 -4.04
CA ASP A 132 2.67 6.90 -3.61
C ASP A 132 1.61 8.00 -3.74
N VAL A 133 1.85 9.16 -3.13
CA VAL A 133 0.98 10.34 -3.29
C VAL A 133 1.16 10.93 -4.68
N LYS A 134 0.05 11.18 -5.37
CA LYS A 134 0.06 11.76 -6.72
C LYS A 134 0.57 13.20 -6.66
N ASN A 135 1.68 13.48 -7.34
CA ASN A 135 2.20 14.83 -7.50
C ASN A 135 1.28 15.62 -8.45
N PRO A 136 0.70 16.75 -8.03
CA PRO A 136 -0.18 17.52 -8.89
C PRO A 136 0.57 18.41 -9.90
N GLY A 137 1.90 18.51 -9.81
CA GLY A 137 2.77 19.07 -10.86
C GLY A 137 3.03 20.57 -10.80
N TYR A 138 2.36 21.31 -9.91
CA TYR A 138 2.48 22.77 -9.78
C TYR A 138 3.21 23.24 -8.51
N TYR A 139 3.85 22.33 -7.76
CA TYR A 139 4.61 22.70 -6.56
C TYR A 139 6.08 22.98 -6.90
N ASP A 140 6.57 24.14 -6.44
CA ASP A 140 7.95 24.55 -6.67
C ASP A 140 8.96 23.73 -5.86
N VAL A 141 8.54 23.23 -4.70
CA VAL A 141 9.37 22.41 -3.80
C VAL A 141 8.95 20.96 -3.86
N ASN A 142 9.94 20.08 -4.08
CA ASN A 142 9.75 18.64 -4.07
C ASN A 142 9.10 18.18 -2.75
N ASP A 143 8.15 17.25 -2.86
CA ASP A 143 7.39 16.67 -1.75
C ASP A 143 6.51 17.65 -0.93
N ALA A 144 6.47 18.94 -1.24
CA ALA A 144 5.67 19.92 -0.51
C ALA A 144 4.17 19.58 -0.51
N TYR A 145 3.67 19.08 -1.65
CA TYR A 145 2.28 18.62 -1.84
C TYR A 145 1.83 17.49 -0.90
N ARG A 146 2.78 16.85 -0.20
CA ARG A 146 2.50 15.78 0.76
C ARG A 146 2.14 16.32 2.14
N TYR A 147 2.44 17.58 2.44
CA TYR A 147 2.20 18.19 3.74
C TYR A 147 0.80 18.80 3.79
N PHE A 148 0.12 18.57 4.90
CA PHE A 148 -1.17 19.18 5.19
C PHE A 148 -1.33 19.44 6.69
N ALA A 149 -2.07 20.48 7.03
CA ALA A 149 -2.44 20.85 8.37
C ALA A 149 -3.77 20.20 8.76
N LEU A 150 -3.85 19.73 10.01
CA LEU A 150 -5.07 19.38 10.71
C LEU A 150 -5.46 20.62 11.52
N ALA A 151 -6.33 21.45 10.95
CA ALA A 151 -6.77 22.68 11.60
C ALA A 151 -7.83 22.35 12.66
N ARG A 152 -7.61 22.82 13.89
CA ARG A 152 -8.62 22.79 14.96
C ARG A 152 -9.59 23.95 14.81
N ASP A 153 -9.03 25.12 14.55
CA ASP A 153 -9.76 26.36 14.30
C ASP A 153 -9.30 26.97 12.97
N VAL A 154 -10.25 27.53 12.22
CA VAL A 154 -10.00 28.19 10.93
C VAL A 154 -10.43 29.66 10.98
N LYS A 155 -9.75 30.51 10.22
CA LYS A 155 -10.11 31.92 10.11
C LYS A 155 -11.44 32.07 9.33
N ASN A 156 -12.31 32.96 9.80
CA ASN A 156 -13.64 33.19 9.21
C ASN A 156 -13.59 33.34 7.69
N ASN A 157 -14.47 32.61 6.99
CA ASN A 157 -14.60 32.59 5.53
C ASN A 157 -13.29 32.26 4.78
N SER A 158 -12.41 31.46 5.39
CA SER A 158 -11.18 30.98 4.75
C SER A 158 -10.93 29.51 5.07
N TYR A 159 -10.05 28.88 4.30
CA TYR A 159 -9.52 27.56 4.62
C TYR A 159 -8.26 27.62 5.49
N GLN A 160 -7.81 28.82 5.86
CA GLN A 160 -6.57 29.00 6.60
C GLN A 160 -6.77 28.61 8.07
N PRO A 161 -5.84 27.85 8.68
CA PRO A 161 -5.80 27.71 10.12
C PRO A 161 -5.73 29.09 10.81
N GLN A 162 -6.33 29.19 11.99
CA GLN A 162 -6.29 30.42 12.77
C GLN A 162 -4.84 30.86 13.05
N ASP A 163 -4.63 32.18 13.01
CA ASP A 163 -3.32 32.79 13.25
C ASP A 163 -2.77 32.38 14.63
N ASN A 164 -1.45 32.15 14.70
CA ASN A 164 -0.80 31.71 15.93
C ASN A 164 -0.99 32.78 17.03
N LYS A 165 -1.42 32.35 18.22
CA LYS A 165 -1.57 33.26 19.36
C LYS A 165 -0.23 33.44 20.06
N THR A 166 0.19 34.68 20.27
CA THR A 166 1.39 35.00 21.05
C THR A 166 0.98 35.27 22.49
N ASN A 167 1.45 34.46 23.44
CA ASN A 167 1.24 34.68 24.87
C ASN A 167 2.59 34.83 25.57
N ASN A 168 2.92 36.06 25.99
CA ASN A 168 4.05 36.56 26.80
C ASN A 168 5.48 36.10 26.42
N THR A 169 5.70 34.85 26.01
CA THR A 169 6.96 34.27 25.50
C THR A 169 6.77 33.06 24.55
N THR A 170 5.54 32.58 24.32
CA THR A 170 5.29 31.38 23.50
C THR A 170 4.25 31.61 22.40
N ASN A 171 4.56 31.13 21.20
CA ASN A 171 3.64 31.12 20.06
C ASN A 171 2.86 29.81 20.07
N LEU A 172 1.55 29.91 20.30
CA LEU A 172 0.63 28.79 20.31
C LEU A 172 -0.01 28.60 18.93
N ALA A 173 -0.10 27.36 18.45
CA ALA A 173 -0.72 27.02 17.17
C ALA A 173 -2.11 26.41 17.35
N TYR A 174 -2.96 26.60 16.33
CA TYR A 174 -4.31 26.03 16.23
C TYR A 174 -4.40 24.86 15.24
N TYR A 175 -3.26 24.29 14.88
CA TYR A 175 -3.18 23.17 13.94
C TYR A 175 -1.93 22.33 14.21
N THR A 176 -1.99 21.07 13.81
CA THR A 176 -0.84 20.17 13.71
C THR A 176 -0.61 19.79 12.25
N ILE A 177 0.53 19.19 11.93
CA ILE A 177 0.92 18.92 10.53
C ILE A 177 1.10 17.42 10.34
N MET A 178 0.75 16.93 9.17
CA MET A 178 1.05 15.57 8.75
C MET A 178 1.65 15.58 7.36
N LYS A 179 2.54 14.60 7.11
CA LYS A 179 3.09 14.31 5.79
C LYS A 179 2.53 12.99 5.29
N ASN A 180 1.90 13.00 4.12
CA ASN A 180 1.43 11.79 3.46
C ASN A 180 2.59 11.11 2.72
N TYR A 181 2.97 9.94 3.19
CA TYR A 181 4.03 9.12 2.60
C TYR A 181 3.53 8.12 1.55
N GLY A 182 2.24 8.15 1.23
CA GLY A 182 1.59 7.12 0.44
C GLY A 182 1.20 5.92 1.29
N VAL A 183 0.85 4.83 0.61
CA VAL A 183 0.44 3.56 1.22
C VAL A 183 1.33 2.46 0.66
N SER A 184 2.01 1.72 1.52
CA SER A 184 2.70 0.49 1.13
C SER A 184 2.02 -0.73 1.74
N ILE A 185 1.87 -1.79 0.96
CA ILE A 185 1.12 -2.98 1.34
C ILE A 185 1.97 -4.22 1.06
N MET A 186 2.21 -5.00 2.09
CA MET A 186 2.76 -6.36 1.98
C MET A 186 1.63 -7.35 2.28
N SER A 187 1.33 -8.24 1.34
CA SER A 187 0.20 -9.17 1.44
C SER A 187 0.68 -10.61 1.49
N VAL A 188 0.02 -11.41 2.33
CA VAL A 188 0.09 -12.88 2.31
C VAL A 188 -1.32 -13.40 2.16
N LEU A 189 -1.60 -14.10 1.07
CA LEU A 189 -2.94 -14.56 0.68
C LEU A 189 -2.94 -16.07 0.47
N LEU A 190 -4.00 -16.72 0.92
CA LEU A 190 -4.36 -18.09 0.57
C LEU A 190 -5.47 -18.03 -0.48
N ASN A 191 -5.17 -18.45 -1.71
CA ASN A 191 -6.11 -18.49 -2.82
C ASN A 191 -6.56 -19.93 -3.10
N GLY A 192 -7.88 -20.13 -3.24
CA GLY A 192 -8.46 -21.32 -3.83
C GLY A 192 -8.87 -21.01 -5.27
N CYS A 193 -8.33 -21.77 -6.22
CA CYS A 193 -8.57 -21.59 -7.64
C CYS A 193 -9.27 -22.79 -8.25
N TYR A 194 -10.01 -22.55 -9.32
CA TYR A 194 -10.66 -23.56 -10.14
C TYR A 194 -10.30 -23.35 -11.60
N ASP A 195 -9.71 -24.37 -12.22
CA ASP A 195 -9.32 -24.37 -13.62
C ASP A 195 -10.43 -24.98 -14.48
N ILE A 196 -10.88 -24.21 -15.46
CA ILE A 196 -11.91 -24.62 -16.40
C ILE A 196 -11.21 -25.35 -17.56
N SER A 197 -11.41 -26.66 -17.63
CA SER A 197 -10.95 -27.45 -18.77
C SER A 197 -11.87 -27.18 -19.96
N VAL A 198 -11.30 -26.66 -21.05
CA VAL A 198 -11.99 -26.50 -22.32
C VAL A 198 -11.38 -27.47 -23.31
N ASP A 199 -12.19 -28.41 -23.80
CA ASP A 199 -11.75 -29.43 -24.74
C ASP A 199 -11.11 -28.77 -25.98
N LYS A 200 -9.99 -29.36 -26.44
CA LYS A 200 -9.23 -28.96 -27.63
C LYS A 200 -8.37 -27.68 -27.53
N LEU A 201 -8.28 -27.02 -26.37
CA LEU A 201 -7.41 -25.86 -26.17
C LEU A 201 -6.25 -26.17 -25.21
N LYS A 202 -5.05 -25.68 -25.53
CA LYS A 202 -3.89 -25.66 -24.59
C LYS A 202 -4.00 -24.58 -23.51
N ALA A 203 -5.07 -23.79 -23.56
CA ALA A 203 -5.33 -22.69 -22.65
C ALA A 203 -6.51 -23.04 -21.73
N SER A 204 -6.32 -22.85 -20.43
CA SER A 204 -7.31 -23.12 -19.39
C SER A 204 -7.68 -21.81 -18.69
N PRO A 205 -8.90 -21.29 -18.87
CA PRO A 205 -9.42 -20.22 -18.04
C PRO A 205 -9.47 -20.65 -16.57
N TYR A 206 -9.32 -19.71 -15.64
CA TYR A 206 -9.43 -20.00 -14.21
C TYR A 206 -10.02 -18.82 -13.43
N ILE A 207 -10.58 -19.15 -12.27
CA ILE A 207 -11.04 -18.19 -11.26
C ILE A 207 -10.40 -18.55 -9.92
N CYS A 208 -10.01 -17.54 -9.15
CA CYS A 208 -9.48 -17.71 -7.80
C CYS A 208 -10.21 -16.82 -6.80
N LEU A 209 -10.40 -17.33 -5.60
CA LEU A 209 -10.86 -16.57 -4.44
C LEU A 209 -9.81 -16.69 -3.33
N GLY A 210 -9.42 -15.54 -2.79
CA GLY A 210 -8.33 -15.38 -1.85
C GLY A 210 -8.76 -14.72 -0.56
N ILE A 211 -8.19 -15.20 0.54
CA ILE A 211 -8.28 -14.55 1.86
C ILE A 211 -6.88 -14.44 2.46
N GLY A 212 -6.63 -13.42 3.25
CA GLY A 212 -5.37 -13.34 3.97
C GLY A 212 -5.18 -12.06 4.74
N VAL A 213 -3.94 -11.64 4.86
CA VAL A 213 -3.53 -10.51 5.69
C VAL A 213 -2.65 -9.55 4.91
N ASP A 214 -2.89 -8.27 5.14
CA ASP A 214 -2.11 -7.15 4.64
C ASP A 214 -1.40 -6.47 5.82
N THR A 215 -0.09 -6.32 5.71
CA THR A 215 0.68 -5.37 6.51
C THR A 215 0.76 -4.07 5.73
N ILE A 216 0.10 -3.04 6.26
CA ILE A 216 -0.09 -1.75 5.61
C ILE A 216 0.73 -0.70 6.35
N GLU A 217 1.67 -0.08 5.65
CA GLU A 217 2.38 1.09 6.12
C GLU A 217 1.65 2.35 5.64
N PHE A 218 1.14 3.14 6.58
CA PHE A 218 0.41 4.38 6.32
C PHE A 218 0.79 5.43 7.36
N PHE A 219 1.23 6.61 6.93
CA PHE A 219 1.78 7.67 7.81
C PHE A 219 2.86 7.16 8.78
N GLU A 220 3.86 6.42 8.26
CA GLU A 220 4.98 5.83 9.03
C GLU A 220 4.55 4.88 10.15
N THR A 221 3.31 4.40 10.13
CA THR A 221 2.76 3.47 11.11
C THR A 221 2.34 2.19 10.39
N LEU A 222 2.64 1.04 11.00
CA LEU A 222 2.30 -0.28 10.48
C LEU A 222 0.98 -0.77 11.07
N HIS A 223 0.06 -1.22 10.22
CA HIS A 223 -1.22 -1.82 10.62
C HIS A 223 -1.42 -3.15 9.90
N ILE A 224 -1.78 -4.17 10.66
CA ILE A 224 -2.14 -5.49 10.12
C ILE A 224 -3.65 -5.55 9.95
N LYS A 225 -4.11 -5.90 8.74
CA LYS A 225 -5.54 -5.97 8.39
C LYS A 225 -5.84 -7.23 7.58
N PHE A 226 -7.07 -7.72 7.69
CA PHE A 226 -7.53 -8.80 6.82
C PHE A 226 -7.80 -8.28 5.42
N ALA A 227 -7.57 -9.13 4.42
CA ALA A 227 -7.81 -8.81 3.02
C ALA A 227 -8.47 -9.97 2.28
N TYR A 228 -9.15 -9.62 1.19
CA TYR A 228 -9.81 -10.53 0.28
C TYR A 228 -9.35 -10.24 -1.14
N GLN A 229 -9.22 -11.28 -1.95
CA GLN A 229 -8.82 -11.16 -3.34
C GLN A 229 -9.70 -12.03 -4.23
N CYS A 230 -9.96 -11.58 -5.45
CA CYS A 230 -10.56 -12.38 -6.50
C CYS A 230 -9.70 -12.23 -7.76
N LYS A 231 -9.46 -13.33 -8.48
CA LYS A 231 -8.73 -13.32 -9.75
C LYS A 231 -9.50 -14.06 -10.82
N VAL A 232 -9.41 -13.59 -12.05
CA VAL A 232 -9.93 -14.29 -13.23
C VAL A 232 -8.89 -14.18 -14.34
N GLY A 233 -8.51 -15.32 -14.91
CA GLY A 233 -7.45 -15.34 -15.90
C GLY A 233 -7.45 -16.55 -16.80
N ILE A 234 -6.35 -16.68 -17.53
CA ILE A 234 -6.09 -17.77 -18.47
C ILE A 234 -4.66 -18.27 -18.26
N SER A 235 -4.50 -19.59 -18.27
CA SER A 235 -3.22 -20.27 -18.16
C SER A 235 -2.93 -21.04 -19.44
N TYR A 236 -1.76 -20.87 -20.04
CA TYR A 236 -1.34 -21.53 -21.27
C TYR A 236 -0.15 -22.44 -20.99
N LEU A 237 -0.30 -23.73 -21.33
CA LEU A 237 0.76 -24.72 -21.18
C LEU A 237 1.77 -24.61 -22.33
N ILE A 238 3.00 -24.21 -22.03
CA ILE A 238 4.10 -24.15 -23.04
C ILE A 238 4.86 -25.47 -23.06
N LEU A 239 5.30 -25.91 -21.89
CA LEU A 239 6.04 -27.16 -21.66
C LEU A 239 5.30 -27.97 -20.60
N PRO A 240 5.52 -29.29 -20.51
CA PRO A 240 4.87 -30.12 -19.49
C PRO A 240 5.06 -29.62 -18.04
N GLN A 241 6.14 -28.89 -17.77
CA GLN A 241 6.49 -28.34 -16.45
C GLN A 241 6.38 -26.81 -16.39
N VAL A 242 6.07 -26.11 -17.49
CA VAL A 242 6.04 -24.65 -17.55
C VAL A 242 4.75 -24.15 -18.18
N SER A 243 4.02 -23.31 -17.44
CA SER A 243 2.84 -22.62 -17.95
C SER A 243 3.01 -21.11 -17.80
N LEU A 244 2.51 -20.35 -18.78
CA LEU A 244 2.34 -18.91 -18.66
C LEU A 244 0.91 -18.59 -18.25
N PHE A 245 0.71 -17.50 -17.55
CA PHE A 245 -0.63 -17.03 -17.24
C PHE A 245 -0.73 -15.52 -17.29
N ALA A 246 -1.97 -15.09 -17.53
CA ALA A 246 -2.37 -13.71 -17.38
C ALA A 246 -3.73 -13.68 -16.68
N ASP A 247 -3.88 -12.80 -15.69
CA ASP A 247 -5.14 -12.61 -14.98
C ASP A 247 -5.39 -11.14 -14.62
N GLY A 248 -6.66 -10.82 -14.42
CA GLY A 248 -7.08 -9.60 -13.75
C GLY A 248 -7.52 -9.94 -12.33
N TYR A 249 -7.21 -9.08 -11.37
CA TYR A 249 -7.58 -9.29 -9.99
C TYR A 249 -8.16 -8.03 -9.33
N TYR A 250 -8.98 -8.28 -8.32
CA TYR A 250 -9.48 -7.27 -7.40
C TYR A 250 -9.06 -7.62 -5.98
N HIS A 251 -8.55 -6.63 -5.25
CA HIS A 251 -8.10 -6.79 -3.86
C HIS A 251 -8.78 -5.77 -2.96
N LYS A 252 -9.25 -6.20 -1.80
CA LYS A 252 -9.94 -5.33 -0.83
C LYS A 252 -9.46 -5.62 0.59
N VAL A 253 -9.11 -4.54 1.30
CA VAL A 253 -8.76 -4.57 2.72
C VAL A 253 -10.03 -4.42 3.56
N LYS A 254 -10.16 -5.24 4.60
CA LYS A 254 -11.20 -5.12 5.62
C LYS A 254 -10.80 -4.07 6.65
N ASN A 255 -11.79 -3.27 7.08
CA ASN A 255 -11.64 -2.18 8.03
C ASN A 255 -10.80 -1.02 7.49
N ASN A 256 -11.33 0.20 7.60
CA ASN A 256 -10.78 1.40 7.01
C ASN A 256 -10.13 2.35 8.05
N GLN A 257 -10.17 2.02 9.34
CA GLN A 257 -9.60 2.88 10.37
C GLN A 257 -8.11 2.59 10.61
N PHE A 258 -7.30 3.64 10.72
CA PHE A 258 -5.88 3.61 11.03
C PHE A 258 -5.65 4.54 12.22
N LYS A 259 -5.23 3.99 13.35
CA LYS A 259 -5.10 4.72 14.62
C LYS A 259 -3.63 4.93 14.96
N ASN A 260 -3.37 5.88 15.86
CA ASN A 260 -2.05 6.19 16.40
C ASN A 260 -1.06 6.68 15.33
N LEU A 261 -1.54 7.51 14.41
CA LEU A 261 -0.72 8.12 13.38
C LEU A 261 0.07 9.28 13.96
N ASN A 262 1.35 9.37 13.60
CA ASN A 262 2.23 10.41 14.08
C ASN A 262 1.88 11.76 13.45
N THR A 263 1.88 12.80 14.28
CA THR A 263 1.72 14.19 13.83
C THR A 263 3.02 14.95 14.06
N ILE A 264 3.31 15.92 13.18
CA ILE A 264 4.45 16.83 13.29
C ILE A 264 3.96 18.07 14.02
N GLN A 265 4.43 18.22 15.27
CA GLN A 265 4.16 19.40 16.06
C GLN A 265 5.25 20.45 15.86
N VAL A 266 4.89 21.53 15.17
CA VAL A 266 5.79 22.67 14.92
C VAL A 266 5.80 23.69 16.06
N ARG A 267 4.72 23.74 16.85
CA ARG A 267 4.51 24.64 18.00
C ARG A 267 3.65 23.95 19.05
N MET A 268 3.65 24.47 20.27
CA MET A 268 2.71 24.03 21.30
C MET A 268 1.29 24.41 20.88
N LEU A 269 0.34 23.48 21.02
CA LEU A 269 -1.06 23.74 20.65
C LEU A 269 -1.73 24.65 21.68
N ALA A 270 -2.55 25.60 21.20
CA ALA A 270 -3.25 26.57 22.02
C ALA A 270 -4.33 25.92 22.90
N ASN A 271 -5.04 24.95 22.32
CA ASN A 271 -6.14 24.23 22.98
C ASN A 271 -5.64 22.85 23.45
N ASN A 272 -6.24 22.32 24.52
CA ASN A 272 -5.99 20.93 24.92
C ASN A 272 -6.63 19.95 23.93
N PRO A 273 -6.05 18.74 23.76
CA PRO A 273 -4.79 18.26 24.31
C PRO A 273 -3.59 18.80 23.52
N LYS A 274 -2.47 19.01 24.21
CA LYS A 274 -1.25 19.61 23.63
C LYS A 274 -0.42 18.63 22.80
N ILE A 275 -0.58 17.32 23.03
CA ILE A 275 0.05 16.25 22.26
C ILE A 275 -1.08 15.41 21.67
N THR A 276 -1.02 15.17 20.35
CA THR A 276 -2.06 14.43 19.65
C THR A 276 -1.49 13.42 18.67
N TYR A 277 -2.07 12.23 18.75
CA TYR A 277 -2.01 11.26 17.69
C TYR A 277 -3.21 11.50 16.77
N ALA A 278 -3.05 11.20 15.49
CA ALA A 278 -4.16 11.23 14.55
C ALA A 278 -4.74 9.83 14.34
N ALA A 279 -6.00 9.80 13.91
CA ALA A 279 -6.64 8.64 13.34
C ALA A 279 -7.09 8.99 11.92
N ALA A 280 -6.86 8.10 10.97
CA ALA A 280 -7.32 8.25 9.61
C ALA A 280 -8.35 7.18 9.27
N THR A 281 -9.28 7.55 8.39
CA THR A 281 -10.13 6.61 7.68
C THR A 281 -9.67 6.57 6.23
N LEU A 282 -9.49 5.38 5.67
CA LEU A 282 -9.17 5.17 4.26
C LEU A 282 -9.67 3.79 3.83
N ASN A 283 -10.60 3.74 2.88
CA ASN A 283 -10.98 2.49 2.25
C ASN A 283 -9.91 2.10 1.23
N ILE A 284 -9.27 0.95 1.44
CA ILE A 284 -8.22 0.45 0.56
C ILE A 284 -8.77 -0.70 -0.28
N SER A 285 -8.89 -0.44 -1.57
CA SER A 285 -9.20 -1.42 -2.61
C SER A 285 -8.45 -1.07 -3.88
N TYR A 286 -8.14 -2.06 -4.71
CA TYR A 286 -7.46 -1.83 -5.98
C TYR A 286 -7.73 -2.94 -6.98
N PHE A 287 -7.72 -2.58 -8.26
CA PHE A 287 -7.70 -3.52 -9.38
C PHE A 287 -6.28 -3.69 -9.88
N GLY A 288 -5.96 -4.83 -10.46
CA GLY A 288 -4.68 -5.01 -11.12
C GLY A 288 -4.71 -6.12 -12.14
N ALA A 289 -3.56 -6.31 -12.78
CA ALA A 289 -3.31 -7.39 -13.72
C ALA A 289 -2.08 -8.16 -13.28
N GLU A 290 -2.03 -9.45 -13.58
CA GLU A 290 -0.89 -10.32 -13.36
C GLU A 290 -0.46 -10.91 -14.69
N ILE A 291 0.85 -10.97 -14.91
CA ILE A 291 1.46 -11.76 -15.97
C ILE A 291 2.62 -12.52 -15.36
N GLY A 292 2.65 -13.84 -15.53
CA GLY A 292 3.65 -14.67 -14.88
C GLY A 292 3.83 -16.04 -15.49
N ALA A 293 4.72 -16.80 -14.86
CA ALA A 293 5.01 -18.19 -15.22
C ALA A 293 4.88 -19.08 -13.98
N ARG A 294 4.35 -20.30 -14.17
CA ARG A 294 4.33 -21.37 -13.15
C ARG A 294 5.24 -22.50 -13.59
N PHE A 295 6.04 -22.99 -12.65
CA PHE A 295 6.97 -24.10 -12.79
C PHE A 295 6.49 -25.26 -11.91
N THR A 296 6.13 -26.37 -12.54
CA THR A 296 5.52 -27.53 -11.89
C THR A 296 6.55 -28.63 -11.68
N PHE A 297 6.55 -29.26 -10.51
CA PHE A 297 7.46 -30.31 -10.07
C PHE A 297 6.71 -31.60 -9.75
#